data_AF-A0A2V8V164-F1
#
_entry.id   AF-A0A2V8V164-F1
#
_cell.length_a   1.000
_cell.length_b   1.000
_cell.length_c   1.000
_cell.angle_alpha   90.00
_cell.angle_beta   90.00
_cell.angle_gamma   90.00
#
_symmetry.space_group_name_H-M   'P 1'
#
loop_
_entity.id
_entity.type
_entity.pdbx_description
1 polymer ?
#
loop_
_entity_poly.entity_id
_entity_poly.type
_entity_poly.pdbx_seq_one_letter_code
_entity_poly.pdbx_strand_id
1 'polypeptide(L)'
;MRTRAIRDNGMSGIHGTSMLPDFPRIKERLLRLAFIGYRRRINADGLIGQIAAMPYFEGEQFASGDVEWHIEESPAEVKAISYEIQRSAIIDRGPAALVESLENAAQIHLKELHELLFRKHSEATERVGNAVDALGRPFSADLYLEMLEKIQIDFDASGRPDTSGARLVMHPDVAERVIPLMQQWENDEDFQRRYRDLMLRKRDEWRDRESNRKLVD
;
A
#
# COMPACT_ATOMS: atom_id res chain seq x y z
N MET A 1 31.64 -29.41 31.52
CA MET A 1 32.43 -28.28 30.98
C MET A 1 32.41 -27.15 31.99
N ARG A 2 33.58 -26.70 32.46
CA ARG A 2 33.75 -25.70 33.52
C ARG A 2 33.77 -24.29 32.90
N THR A 3 32.85 -23.43 33.29
CA THR A 3 32.83 -22.02 32.90
C THR A 3 33.77 -21.23 33.81
N ARG A 4 34.87 -20.72 33.24
CA ARG A 4 35.82 -19.82 33.91
C ARG A 4 35.18 -18.45 34.13
N ALA A 5 35.18 -17.98 35.37
CA ALA A 5 34.95 -16.58 35.70
C ALA A 5 36.18 -15.76 35.30
N ILE A 6 36.00 -14.78 34.40
CA ILE A 6 36.99 -13.76 34.10
C ILE A 6 36.74 -12.62 35.10
N ARG A 7 37.72 -12.40 35.99
CA ARG A 7 37.83 -11.18 36.78
C ARG A 7 38.41 -10.12 35.85
N ASP A 8 37.69 -9.01 35.67
CA ASP A 8 38.27 -7.82 35.07
C ASP A 8 38.47 -6.74 36.13
N ASN A 9 39.72 -6.26 36.15
CA ASN A 9 40.30 -5.37 37.13
C ASN A 9 40.02 -3.92 36.73
N GLY A 10 39.87 -3.04 37.72
CA GLY A 10 39.42 -1.68 37.53
C GLY A 10 40.36 -0.77 36.73
N MET A 11 39.74 0.14 35.98
CA MET A 11 40.22 1.52 35.82
C MET A 11 39.04 2.46 36.02
N SER A 12 38.85 2.84 37.28
CA SER A 12 37.99 3.94 37.73
C SER A 12 38.62 5.27 37.34
N GLY A 13 38.41 5.68 36.09
CA GLY A 13 38.56 7.06 35.64
C GLY A 13 37.22 7.77 35.82
N ILE A 14 37.10 8.56 36.88
CA ILE A 14 35.94 9.40 37.18
C ILE A 14 35.90 10.53 36.15
N HIS A 15 35.14 10.35 35.07
CA HIS A 15 34.53 11.47 34.36
C HIS A 15 33.12 11.57 34.91
N GLY A 16 32.85 12.65 35.65
CA GLY A 16 31.52 12.96 36.12
C GLY A 16 30.59 13.03 34.92
N THR A 17 29.87 11.94 34.66
CA THR A 17 28.62 11.95 33.93
C THR A 17 27.71 12.84 34.75
N SER A 18 27.72 14.14 34.42
CA SER A 18 26.60 15.03 34.75
C SER A 18 25.37 14.35 34.19
N MET A 19 24.70 13.57 35.03
CA MET A 19 23.46 12.90 34.72
C MET A 19 22.47 14.03 34.47
N LEU A 20 22.33 14.39 33.20
CA LEU A 20 21.29 15.31 32.78
C LEU A 20 19.97 14.78 33.35
N PRO A 21 19.16 15.63 33.99
CA PRO A 21 17.90 15.20 34.55
C PRO A 21 17.07 14.51 33.45
N ASP A 22 16.60 13.30 33.74
CA ASP A 22 15.74 12.57 32.82
C ASP A 22 14.30 13.05 32.97
N PHE A 23 13.62 13.26 31.84
CA PHE A 23 12.25 13.75 31.78
C PHE A 23 11.36 12.74 31.04
N PRO A 24 11.08 11.57 31.63
CA PRO A 24 10.37 10.47 30.97
C PRO A 24 8.98 10.89 30.47
N ARG A 25 8.21 11.65 31.27
CA ARG A 25 6.88 12.14 30.88
C ARG A 25 6.91 13.05 29.65
N ILE A 26 7.96 13.87 29.51
CA ILE A 26 8.11 14.77 28.36
C ILE A 26 8.50 13.94 27.13
N LYS A 27 9.43 12.99 27.28
CA LYS A 27 9.83 12.07 26.20
C LYS A 27 8.66 11.26 25.68
N GLU A 28 7.86 10.64 26.56
CA GLU A 28 6.65 9.89 26.18
C GLU A 28 5.66 10.75 25.40
N ARG A 29 5.40 11.98 25.86
CA ARG A 29 4.49 12.90 25.19
C ARG A 29 5.01 13.32 23.81
N LEU A 30 6.32 13.60 23.71
CA LEU A 30 6.97 13.91 22.44
C LEU A 30 6.85 12.73 21.47
N LEU A 31 7.23 11.52 21.90
CA LEU A 31 7.12 10.31 21.09
C LEU A 31 5.68 10.05 20.63
N ARG A 32 4.69 10.23 21.50
CA ARG A 32 3.28 10.09 21.14
C ARG A 32 2.86 11.08 20.04
N LEU A 33 3.22 12.36 20.17
CA LEU A 33 2.91 13.39 19.17
C LEU A 33 3.61 13.09 17.84
N ALA A 34 4.87 12.67 17.92
CA ALA A 34 5.66 12.29 16.75
C ALA A 34 5.03 11.10 16.01
N PHE A 35 4.57 10.09 16.76
CA PHE A 35 3.88 8.92 16.19
C PHE A 35 2.53 9.26 15.56
N ILE A 36 1.79 10.21 16.15
CA ILE A 36 0.55 10.73 15.55
C ILE A 36 0.86 11.42 14.22
N GLY A 37 1.91 12.25 14.16
CA GLY A 37 2.36 12.92 12.93
C GLY A 37 2.77 11.91 11.85
N TYR A 38 3.58 10.93 12.22
CA TYR A 38 3.99 9.82 11.37
C TYR A 38 2.77 9.08 10.78
N ARG A 39 1.84 8.63 11.63
CA ARG A 39 0.64 7.90 11.18
C ARG A 39 -0.25 8.77 10.29
N ARG A 40 -0.41 10.05 10.61
CA ARG A 40 -1.13 11.00 9.75
C ARG A 40 -0.47 11.10 8.37
N ARG A 41 0.86 11.07 8.29
CA ARG A 41 1.57 11.13 7.00
C ARG A 41 1.37 9.88 6.17
N ILE A 42 1.45 8.69 6.78
CA ILE A 42 1.16 7.43 6.10
C ILE A 42 -0.28 7.41 5.59
N ASN A 43 -1.24 7.80 6.43
CA ASN A 43 -2.67 7.83 6.07
C ASN A 43 -3.03 8.93 5.08
N ALA A 44 -2.19 9.95 4.91
CA ALA A 44 -2.39 11.01 3.92
C ALA A 44 -1.88 10.63 2.53
N ASP A 45 -1.23 9.47 2.39
CA ASP A 45 -0.82 8.96 1.08
C ASP A 45 -2.04 8.63 0.22
N GLY A 46 -1.99 9.03 -1.05
CA GLY A 46 -3.12 8.91 -1.97
C GLY A 46 -3.49 7.47 -2.32
N LEU A 47 -2.58 6.50 -2.14
CA LEU A 47 -2.84 5.09 -2.42
C LEU A 47 -2.93 4.28 -1.12
N ILE A 48 -1.90 4.33 -0.28
CA ILE A 48 -1.81 3.56 0.96
C ILE A 48 -2.87 3.99 1.97
N GLY A 49 -3.13 5.29 2.10
CA GLY A 49 -4.13 5.82 3.04
C GLY A 49 -5.56 5.39 2.73
N GLN A 50 -5.82 4.90 1.53
CA GLN A 50 -7.14 4.45 1.10
C GLN A 50 -7.37 2.94 1.30
N ILE A 51 -6.31 2.20 1.61
CA ILE A 51 -6.40 0.78 1.93
C ILE A 51 -6.88 0.64 3.36
N ALA A 52 -7.98 -0.09 3.56
CA ALA A 52 -8.52 -0.35 4.89
C ALA A 52 -7.52 -1.20 5.69
N ALA A 53 -6.97 -0.62 6.76
CA ALA A 53 -6.15 -1.36 7.71
C ALA A 53 -7.04 -1.98 8.79
N MET A 54 -7.06 -3.31 8.88
CA MET A 54 -7.74 -4.03 9.94
C MET A 54 -6.71 -4.51 10.97
N PRO A 55 -6.89 -4.23 12.27
CA PRO A 55 -6.01 -4.77 13.30
C PRO A 55 -6.19 -6.29 13.37
N TYR A 56 -5.08 -7.01 13.36
CA TYR A 56 -5.05 -8.44 13.61
C TYR A 56 -4.44 -8.69 14.98
N PHE A 57 -5.13 -9.44 15.83
CA PHE A 57 -4.76 -9.58 17.23
C PHE A 57 -3.99 -10.87 17.53
N GLU A 58 -4.15 -11.93 16.72
CA GLU A 58 -3.63 -13.27 17.02
C GLU A 58 -3.26 -14.04 15.74
N GLY A 59 -2.12 -14.75 15.75
CA GLY A 59 -1.69 -15.63 14.66
C GLY A 59 -0.57 -15.06 13.77
N GLU A 60 0.21 -15.95 13.15
CA GLU A 60 1.31 -15.60 12.22
C GLU A 60 0.91 -15.77 10.74
N GLN A 61 -0.34 -16.20 10.50
CA GLN A 61 -0.85 -16.58 9.19
C GLN A 61 -2.23 -15.98 8.95
N PHE A 62 -2.51 -15.75 7.67
CA PHE A 62 -3.81 -15.32 7.17
C PHE A 62 -4.28 -16.31 6.11
N ALA A 63 -5.56 -16.62 6.14
CA ALA A 63 -6.23 -17.42 5.13
C ALA A 63 -7.16 -16.50 4.35
N SER A 64 -6.97 -16.41 3.03
CA SER A 64 -7.90 -15.74 2.13
C SER A 64 -8.58 -16.77 1.24
N GLY A 65 -9.91 -16.83 1.29
CA GLY A 65 -10.73 -17.71 0.46
C GLY A 65 -11.36 -16.96 -0.72
N ASP A 66 -11.47 -17.62 -1.87
CA ASP A 66 -12.37 -17.17 -2.94
C ASP A 66 -13.81 -17.68 -2.72
N VAL A 67 -14.71 -17.32 -3.64
CA VAL A 67 -16.14 -17.72 -3.60
C VAL A 67 -16.33 -19.24 -3.77
N GLU A 68 -15.31 -19.93 -4.29
CA GLU A 68 -15.29 -21.39 -4.50
C GLU A 68 -14.60 -22.14 -3.36
N TRP A 69 -14.27 -21.45 -2.25
CA TRP A 69 -13.56 -22.00 -1.09
C TRP A 69 -12.13 -22.46 -1.36
N HIS A 70 -11.47 -21.93 -2.38
CA HIS A 70 -10.01 -22.06 -2.47
C HIS A 70 -9.38 -21.16 -1.41
N ILE A 71 -8.90 -21.79 -0.34
CA ILE A 71 -8.23 -21.11 0.77
C ILE A 71 -6.74 -21.04 0.47
N GLU A 72 -6.22 -19.82 0.33
CA GLU A 72 -4.80 -19.54 0.25
C GLU A 72 -4.31 -19.07 1.61
N GLU A 73 -3.42 -19.85 2.23
CA GLU A 73 -2.72 -19.45 3.45
C GLU A 73 -1.45 -18.70 3.10
N SER A 74 -1.29 -17.51 3.67
CA SER A 74 -0.10 -16.69 3.51
C SER A 74 0.43 -16.25 4.88
N PRO A 75 1.75 -16.40 5.13
CA PRO A 75 2.35 -15.89 6.35
C PRO A 75 2.36 -14.35 6.36
N ALA A 76 2.31 -13.77 7.55
CA ALA A 76 2.48 -12.34 7.73
C ALA A 76 3.88 -11.89 7.29
N GLU A 77 4.00 -11.09 6.22
CA GLU A 77 5.27 -10.47 5.85
C GLU A 77 5.52 -9.25 6.75
N VAL A 78 6.26 -9.45 7.85
CA VAL A 78 6.65 -8.37 8.75
C VAL A 78 7.97 -7.78 8.28
N LYS A 79 7.93 -6.58 7.69
CA LYS A 79 9.13 -5.84 7.32
C LYS A 79 9.45 -4.80 8.38
N ALA A 80 10.54 -5.02 9.12
CA ALA A 80 11.10 -4.01 10.01
C ALA A 80 11.80 -2.94 9.17
N ILE A 81 11.39 -1.68 9.34
CA ILE A 81 12.06 -0.55 8.71
C ILE A 81 13.05 -0.01 9.72
N SER A 82 14.33 -0.26 9.47
CA SER A 82 15.39 0.30 10.28
C SER A 82 15.53 1.78 9.98
N TYR A 83 15.53 2.58 11.04
CA TYR A 83 15.78 4.01 10.96
C TYR A 83 16.61 4.43 12.17
N GLU A 84 17.64 5.23 11.93
CA GLU A 84 18.55 5.71 12.98
C GLU A 84 18.52 7.24 13.06
N ILE A 85 18.36 7.75 14.28
CA ILE A 85 18.44 9.18 14.57
C ILE A 85 19.79 9.45 15.21
N GLN A 86 20.61 10.23 14.52
CA GLN A 86 21.91 10.63 15.04
C GLN A 86 21.73 11.52 16.27
N ARG A 87 22.32 11.11 17.40
CA ARG A 87 22.25 11.86 18.67
C ARG A 87 22.81 13.27 18.54
N SER A 88 23.88 13.46 17.77
CA SER A 88 24.47 14.77 17.48
C SER A 88 23.46 15.71 16.85
N ALA A 89 22.68 15.24 15.87
CA ALA A 89 21.65 16.05 15.22
C ALA A 89 20.58 16.56 16.22
N ILE A 90 20.24 15.76 17.23
CA ILE A 90 19.31 16.16 18.31
C ILE A 90 19.96 17.19 19.23
N ILE A 91 21.26 17.04 19.55
CA ILE A 91 21.98 18.00 20.38
C ILE A 91 22.07 19.36 19.68
N ASP A 92 22.38 19.35 18.38
CA ASP A 92 22.64 20.58 17.61
C ASP A 92 21.35 21.32 17.22
N ARG A 93 20.30 20.57 16.82
CA ARG A 93 19.06 21.14 16.26
C ARG A 93 17.83 20.93 17.15
N GLY A 94 18.00 20.27 18.30
CA GLY A 94 16.93 20.03 19.25
C GLY A 94 15.80 19.12 18.71
N PRO A 95 14.55 19.33 19.17
CA PRO A 95 13.40 18.53 18.77
C PRO A 95 13.07 18.59 17.26
N ALA A 96 13.52 19.62 16.54
CA ALA A 96 13.29 19.74 15.10
C ALA A 96 13.96 18.60 14.33
N ALA A 97 15.16 18.18 14.73
CA ALA A 97 15.83 17.02 14.15
C ALA A 97 15.01 15.74 14.31
N LEU A 98 14.33 15.55 15.46
CA LEU A 98 13.46 14.40 15.67
C LEU A 98 12.25 14.42 14.72
N VAL A 99 11.63 15.59 14.49
CA VAL A 99 10.49 15.70 13.57
C VAL A 99 10.91 15.36 12.15
N GLU A 100 11.97 15.99 11.64
CA GLU A 100 12.51 15.71 10.30
C GLU A 100 12.93 14.24 10.15
N SER A 101 13.52 13.67 11.21
CA SER A 101 13.91 12.26 11.24
C SER A 101 12.72 11.33 10.97
N LEU A 102 11.57 11.63 11.56
CA LEU A 102 10.36 10.84 11.44
C LEU A 102 9.65 11.08 10.11
N GLU A 103 9.77 12.27 9.54
CA GLU A 103 9.30 12.55 8.17
C GLU A 103 10.09 11.69 7.17
N ASN A 104 11.42 11.63 7.31
CA ASN A 104 12.25 10.75 6.49
C ASN A 104 11.90 9.28 6.69
N ALA A 105 11.71 8.84 7.94
CA ALA A 105 11.25 7.48 8.23
C ALA A 105 9.89 7.17 7.59
N ALA A 106 8.95 8.12 7.61
CA ALA A 106 7.65 7.96 6.95
C ALA A 106 7.78 7.83 5.43
N GLN A 107 8.67 8.60 4.79
CA GLN A 107 8.92 8.48 3.35
C GLN A 107 9.52 7.12 2.97
N ILE A 108 10.50 6.64 3.76
CA ILE A 108 11.08 5.31 3.56
C ILE A 108 9.98 4.25 3.70
N HIS A 109 9.13 4.35 4.73
CA HIS A 109 8.04 3.41 4.91
C HIS A 109 7.01 3.44 3.78
N LEU A 110 6.61 4.62 3.30
CA LEU A 110 5.68 4.72 2.18
C LEU A 110 6.24 4.06 0.93
N LYS A 111 7.52 4.29 0.62
CA LYS A 111 8.19 3.66 -0.51
C LYS A 111 8.15 2.13 -0.41
N GLU A 112 8.48 1.59 0.77
CA GLU A 112 8.46 0.16 1.03
C GLU A 112 7.05 -0.44 0.92
N LEU A 113 6.02 0.27 1.42
CA LEU A 113 4.63 -0.16 1.29
C LEU A 113 4.15 -0.12 -0.17
N HIS A 114 4.52 0.90 -0.95
CA HIS A 114 4.21 0.95 -2.38
C HIS A 114 4.88 -0.20 -3.13
N GLU A 115 6.17 -0.44 -2.90
CA GLU A 115 6.90 -1.55 -3.53
C GLU A 115 6.26 -2.91 -3.19
N LEU A 116 5.91 -3.13 -1.91
CA LEU A 116 5.22 -4.34 -1.48
C LEU A 116 3.85 -4.48 -2.16
N LEU A 117 3.06 -3.41 -2.19
CA LEU A 117 1.72 -3.40 -2.79
C LEU A 117 1.79 -3.76 -4.28
N PHE A 118 2.65 -3.09 -5.05
CA PHE A 118 2.76 -3.35 -6.48
C PHE A 118 3.33 -4.74 -6.76
N ARG A 119 4.31 -5.19 -5.99
CA ARG A 119 4.84 -6.55 -6.10
C ARG A 119 3.75 -7.60 -5.87
N LYS A 120 3.00 -7.49 -4.78
CA LYS A 120 1.90 -8.42 -4.46
C LYS A 120 0.77 -8.36 -5.47
N HIS A 121 0.45 -7.17 -5.99
CA HIS A 121 -0.51 -7.02 -7.06
C HIS A 121 -0.05 -7.71 -8.35
N SER A 122 1.21 -7.51 -8.77
CA SER A 122 1.78 -8.20 -9.93
C SER A 122 1.76 -9.72 -9.75
N GLU A 123 2.27 -10.24 -8.63
CA GLU A 123 2.25 -11.68 -8.31
C GLU A 123 0.84 -12.27 -8.43
N ALA A 124 -0.17 -11.58 -7.87
CA ALA A 124 -1.56 -12.02 -7.94
C ALA A 124 -2.10 -12.01 -9.37
N THR A 125 -1.87 -10.93 -10.13
CA THR A 125 -2.38 -10.79 -11.51
C THR A 125 -1.72 -11.75 -12.50
N GLU A 126 -0.43 -12.02 -12.34
CA GLU A 126 0.30 -12.99 -13.16
C GLU A 126 -0.19 -14.41 -12.88
N ARG A 127 -0.36 -14.77 -11.60
CA ARG A 127 -0.84 -16.09 -11.18
C ARG A 127 -2.20 -16.45 -11.77
N VAL A 128 -3.13 -15.50 -11.82
CA VAL A 128 -4.49 -15.74 -12.35
C VAL A 128 -4.60 -15.47 -13.87
N GLY A 129 -3.52 -15.05 -14.53
CA GLY A 129 -3.53 -14.72 -15.96
C GLY A 129 -4.23 -13.39 -16.31
N ASN A 130 -4.49 -12.55 -15.31
CA ASN A 130 -5.11 -11.23 -15.50
C ASN A 130 -4.13 -10.15 -15.96
N ALA A 131 -2.82 -10.44 -16.01
CA ALA A 131 -1.84 -9.53 -16.60
C ALA A 131 -2.11 -9.30 -18.10
N VAL A 132 -1.96 -8.05 -18.54
CA VAL A 132 -2.04 -7.65 -19.96
C VAL A 132 -0.67 -7.14 -20.37
N ASP A 133 -0.05 -7.79 -21.37
CA ASP A 133 1.24 -7.35 -21.92
C ASP A 133 1.02 -6.46 -23.14
N ALA A 134 1.52 -5.22 -23.05
CA ALA A 134 1.47 -4.28 -24.14
C ALA A 134 2.43 -4.65 -25.30
N LEU A 135 3.40 -5.56 -25.09
CA LEU A 135 4.45 -5.93 -26.05
C LEU A 135 5.25 -4.72 -26.55
N GLY A 136 5.48 -3.74 -25.67
CA GLY A 136 6.15 -2.48 -26.00
C GLY A 136 5.30 -1.48 -26.79
N ARG A 137 4.01 -1.78 -27.05
CA ARG A 137 3.09 -0.82 -27.68
C ARG A 137 2.79 0.35 -26.73
N PRO A 138 2.59 1.57 -27.26
CA PRO A 138 2.14 2.69 -26.45
C PRO A 138 0.74 2.42 -25.89
N PHE A 139 0.41 3.08 -24.78
CA PHE A 139 -0.93 3.02 -24.21
C PHE A 139 -1.96 3.50 -25.24
N SER A 140 -3.00 2.70 -25.47
CA SER A 140 -3.98 2.91 -26.54
C SER A 140 -5.39 2.55 -26.06
N ALA A 141 -6.39 2.98 -26.81
CA ALA A 141 -7.79 2.68 -26.56
C ALA A 141 -8.04 1.16 -26.51
N ASP A 142 -7.43 0.41 -27.42
CA ASP A 142 -7.53 -1.06 -27.47
C ASP A 142 -6.99 -1.70 -26.20
N LEU A 143 -5.79 -1.27 -25.76
CA LEU A 143 -5.17 -1.80 -24.55
C LEU A 143 -6.01 -1.47 -23.31
N TYR A 144 -6.59 -0.27 -23.26
CA TYR A 144 -7.47 0.13 -22.16
C TYR A 144 -8.74 -0.72 -22.11
N LEU A 145 -9.39 -0.98 -23.25
CA LEU A 145 -10.56 -1.86 -23.32
C LEU A 145 -10.21 -3.31 -22.95
N GLU A 146 -9.05 -3.81 -23.38
CA GLU A 146 -8.54 -5.13 -22.99
C GLU A 146 -8.33 -5.24 -21.47
N MET A 147 -7.77 -4.20 -20.84
CA MET A 147 -7.65 -4.14 -19.38
C MET A 147 -9.02 -4.16 -18.70
N LEU A 148 -9.98 -3.37 -19.19
CA LEU A 148 -11.35 -3.34 -18.65
C LEU A 148 -12.08 -4.68 -18.81
N GLU A 149 -11.79 -5.43 -19.88
CA GLU A 149 -12.36 -6.75 -20.11
C GLU A 149 -11.85 -7.79 -19.10
N LYS A 150 -10.62 -7.67 -18.62
CA LYS A 150 -10.06 -8.61 -17.62
C LYS A 150 -10.48 -8.31 -16.18
N ILE A 151 -10.79 -7.05 -15.86
CA ILE A 151 -11.23 -6.73 -14.49
C ILE A 151 -12.70 -7.09 -14.27
N GLN A 152 -13.02 -7.38 -13.01
CA GLN A 152 -14.40 -7.43 -12.57
C GLN A 152 -14.90 -6.00 -12.33
N ILE A 153 -16.07 -5.68 -12.88
CA ILE A 153 -16.76 -4.41 -12.65
C ILE A 153 -18.09 -4.74 -12.01
N ASP A 154 -18.33 -4.16 -10.84
CA ASP A 154 -19.61 -4.26 -10.16
C ASP A 154 -20.51 -3.09 -10.58
N PHE A 155 -21.83 -3.24 -10.40
CA PHE A 155 -22.80 -2.24 -10.82
C PHE A 155 -23.70 -1.83 -9.66
N ASP A 156 -24.08 -0.56 -9.63
CA ASP A 156 -25.04 -0.06 -8.65
C ASP A 156 -26.48 -0.47 -9.00
N ALA A 157 -27.43 -0.15 -8.11
CA ALA A 157 -28.85 -0.43 -8.30
C ALA A 157 -29.46 0.24 -9.55
N SER A 158 -28.84 1.31 -10.06
CA SER A 158 -29.25 1.98 -11.30
C SER A 158 -28.62 1.37 -12.55
N GLY A 159 -27.74 0.38 -12.40
CA GLY A 159 -27.01 -0.28 -13.47
C GLY A 159 -25.84 0.53 -13.99
N ARG A 160 -25.32 1.49 -13.22
CA ARG A 160 -24.08 2.20 -13.54
C ARG A 160 -22.88 1.40 -13.01
N PRO A 161 -21.77 1.33 -13.76
CA PRO A 161 -20.57 0.67 -13.27
C PRO A 161 -20.04 1.41 -12.03
N ASP A 162 -19.80 0.66 -10.95
CA ASP A 162 -19.10 1.15 -9.79
C ASP A 162 -17.59 1.16 -10.07
N THR A 163 -17.09 2.31 -10.49
CA THR A 163 -15.67 2.51 -10.79
C THR A 163 -14.84 2.83 -9.54
N SER A 164 -15.42 2.82 -8.34
CA SER A 164 -14.69 3.20 -7.12
C SER A 164 -13.50 2.27 -6.83
N GLY A 165 -13.63 0.98 -7.17
CA GLY A 165 -12.58 -0.04 -7.04
C GLY A 165 -11.62 -0.12 -8.22
N ALA A 166 -11.98 0.41 -9.40
CA ALA A 166 -11.17 0.32 -10.61
C ALA A 166 -10.37 1.61 -10.82
N ARG A 167 -9.12 1.63 -10.32
CA ARG A 167 -8.21 2.78 -10.47
C ARG A 167 -7.05 2.45 -11.36
N LEU A 168 -6.79 3.34 -12.32
CA LEU A 168 -5.61 3.29 -13.16
C LEU A 168 -4.47 4.05 -12.48
N VAL A 169 -3.43 3.32 -12.07
CA VAL A 169 -2.23 3.88 -11.44
C VAL A 169 -1.09 3.85 -12.45
N MET A 170 -0.44 4.98 -12.67
CA MET A 170 0.69 5.10 -13.59
C MET A 170 1.67 6.18 -13.12
N HIS A 171 2.89 6.16 -13.65
CA HIS A 171 3.88 7.21 -13.39
C HIS A 171 3.40 8.57 -13.92
N PRO A 172 3.66 9.70 -13.22
CA PRO A 172 3.22 11.03 -13.65
C PRO A 172 3.55 11.37 -15.11
N ASP A 173 4.79 11.12 -15.55
CA ASP A 173 5.23 11.37 -16.94
C ASP A 173 4.45 10.56 -17.99
N VAL A 174 3.88 9.41 -17.60
CA VAL A 174 2.98 8.63 -18.46
C VAL A 174 1.58 9.22 -18.40
N ALA A 175 1.10 9.59 -17.20
CA ALA A 175 -0.21 10.21 -17.00
C ALA A 175 -0.39 11.48 -17.82
N GLU A 176 0.60 12.37 -17.85
CA GLU A 176 0.56 13.60 -18.63
C GLU A 176 0.33 13.35 -20.13
N ARG A 177 0.84 12.22 -20.65
CA ARG A 177 0.66 11.80 -22.05
C ARG A 177 -0.66 11.06 -22.28
N VAL A 178 -1.11 10.29 -21.30
CA VAL A 178 -2.29 9.41 -21.43
C VAL A 178 -3.60 10.16 -21.17
N ILE A 179 -3.65 11.09 -20.22
CA ILE A 179 -4.88 11.84 -19.88
C ILE A 179 -5.50 12.51 -21.11
N PRO A 180 -4.75 13.23 -21.97
CA PRO A 180 -5.32 13.82 -23.18
C PRO A 180 -5.86 12.77 -24.17
N LEU A 181 -5.21 11.60 -24.27
CA LEU A 181 -5.68 10.51 -25.13
C LEU A 181 -7.02 9.96 -24.64
N MET A 182 -7.18 9.77 -23.33
CA MET A 182 -8.44 9.31 -22.75
C MET A 182 -9.58 10.30 -23.03
N GLN A 183 -9.32 11.62 -22.91
CA GLN A 183 -10.30 12.67 -23.24
C GLN A 183 -10.67 12.69 -24.73
N GLN A 184 -9.74 12.32 -25.62
CA GLN A 184 -10.04 12.17 -27.04
C GLN A 184 -10.98 10.98 -27.28
N TRP A 185 -10.72 9.84 -26.62
CA TRP A 185 -11.55 8.63 -26.75
C TRP A 185 -12.97 8.82 -26.21
N GLU A 186 -13.17 9.71 -25.23
CA GLU A 186 -14.51 10.09 -24.77
C GLU A 186 -15.40 10.63 -25.89
N ASN A 187 -14.80 11.27 -26.90
CA ASN A 187 -15.50 11.85 -28.04
C ASN A 187 -15.42 10.99 -29.32
N ASP A 188 -14.72 9.86 -29.28
CA ASP A 188 -14.58 8.93 -30.41
C ASP A 188 -15.78 7.96 -30.45
N GLU A 189 -16.58 8.04 -31.52
CA GLU A 189 -17.78 7.22 -31.68
C GLU A 189 -17.48 5.71 -31.71
N ASP A 190 -16.36 5.30 -32.30
CA ASP A 190 -15.97 3.89 -32.40
C ASP A 190 -15.61 3.33 -31.03
N PHE A 191 -14.78 4.06 -30.29
CA PHE A 191 -14.42 3.73 -28.92
C PHE A 191 -15.65 3.67 -28.02
N GLN A 192 -16.51 4.69 -28.08
CA GLN A 192 -17.73 4.75 -27.26
C GLN A 192 -18.68 3.60 -27.56
N ARG A 193 -18.78 3.15 -28.82
CA ARG A 193 -19.56 1.97 -29.18
C ARG A 193 -18.99 0.72 -28.52
N ARG A 194 -17.69 0.45 -28.70
CA ARG A 194 -17.00 -0.71 -28.12
C ARG A 194 -17.03 -0.73 -26.59
N TYR A 195 -16.86 0.44 -25.97
CA TYR A 195 -16.96 0.62 -24.52
C TYR A 195 -18.36 0.27 -24.01
N ARG A 196 -19.43 0.76 -24.66
CA ARG A 196 -20.81 0.41 -24.29
C ARG A 196 -21.09 -1.08 -24.44
N ASP A 197 -20.65 -1.67 -25.55
CA ASP A 197 -20.82 -3.11 -25.79
C ASP A 197 -20.11 -3.94 -24.72
N LEU A 198 -18.89 -3.54 -24.32
CA LEU A 198 -18.16 -4.15 -23.22
C LEU A 198 -18.91 -4.01 -21.88
N MET A 199 -19.41 -2.81 -21.56
CA MET A 199 -20.13 -2.56 -20.31
C MET A 199 -21.46 -3.33 -20.23
N LEU A 200 -22.13 -3.54 -21.36
CA LEU A 200 -23.33 -4.40 -21.43
C LEU A 200 -23.00 -5.86 -21.11
N ARG A 201 -21.95 -6.42 -21.73
CA ARG A 201 -21.48 -7.77 -21.41
C ARG A 201 -21.12 -7.92 -19.93
N LYS A 202 -20.33 -6.98 -19.40
CA LYS A 202 -19.94 -6.95 -17.98
C LYS A 202 -21.15 -6.87 -17.03
N ARG A 203 -22.18 -6.13 -17.42
CA ARG A 203 -23.42 -6.03 -16.62
C ARG A 203 -24.18 -7.34 -16.59
N ASP A 204 -24.25 -8.07 -17.70
CA ASP A 204 -24.89 -9.36 -17.75
C ASP A 204 -24.10 -10.41 -16.95
N GLU A 205 -22.76 -10.43 -17.07
CA GLU A 205 -21.88 -11.23 -16.20
C GLU A 205 -22.10 -10.93 -14.71
N TRP A 206 -22.22 -9.66 -14.33
CA TRP A 206 -22.52 -9.26 -12.95
C TRP A 206 -23.90 -9.75 -12.49
N ARG A 207 -24.94 -9.64 -13.33
CA ARG A 207 -26.28 -10.14 -13.02
C ARG A 207 -26.30 -11.64 -12.80
N ASP A 208 -25.61 -12.40 -13.63
CA ASP A 208 -25.52 -13.85 -13.50
C ASP A 208 -24.86 -14.23 -12.17
N ARG A 209 -23.77 -13.54 -11.79
CA ARG A 209 -23.11 -13.73 -10.49
C ARG A 209 -24.02 -13.38 -9.31
N GLU A 210 -24.71 -12.25 -9.36
CA GLU A 210 -25.64 -11.83 -8.31
C GLU A 210 -26.86 -12.76 -8.19
N SER A 211 -27.34 -13.29 -9.32
CA SER A 211 -28.40 -14.31 -9.32
C SER A 211 -27.90 -15.60 -8.66
N ASN A 212 -26.68 -16.04 -8.97
CA ASN A 212 -26.09 -17.23 -8.36
C ASN A 212 -25.89 -17.06 -6.85
N ARG A 213 -25.46 -15.88 -6.38
CA ARG A 213 -25.33 -15.58 -4.94
C ARG A 213 -26.65 -15.73 -4.18
N LYS A 214 -27.77 -15.34 -4.79
CA LYS A 214 -29.11 -15.43 -4.17
C LYS A 214 -29.69 -16.83 -4.14
N LEU A 215 -29.17 -17.77 -4.94
CA LEU A 215 -29.68 -19.14 -5.04
C LEU A 215 -28.96 -20.11 -4.11
N VAL A 216 -27.88 -19.68 -3.46
CA VAL A 216 -27.08 -20.49 -2.53
C VAL A 216 -27.53 -20.30 -1.07
N ASP A 217 -28.28 -19.24 -0.77
CA ASP A 217 -28.98 -19.01 0.51
C ASP A 217 -30.39 -19.64 0.53
#